data_AF-A0AA43CU44-F1
#
_entry.id   AF-A0AA43CU44-F1
#
_cell.length_a   1.000
_cell.length_b   1.000
_cell.length_c   1.000
_cell.angle_alpha   90.00
_cell.angle_beta   90.00
_cell.angle_gamma   90.00
#
_symmetry.space_group_name_H-M   'P 1'
#
loop_
_entity.id
_entity.type
_entity.pdbx_description
1 polymer ?
#
loop_
_entity_poly.entity_id
_entity_poly.type
_entity_poly.pdbx_seq_one_letter_code
_entity_poly.pdbx_strand_id
1 'polypeptide(L)'
;MTVQVIDPACFGGTEAFARQTGWLANACRENPPRPGIERVRLPGENGLKKKRDALANGVELYPGIMTKLAGVAAKHGVTVPQAI
;
A
#
# COMPACT_ATOMS: atom_id res chain seq x y z
N MET A 1 9.91 -20.80 -0.18
CA MET A 1 8.94 -19.74 -0.53
C MET A 1 8.73 -19.82 -2.04
N THR A 2 7.51 -20.11 -2.49
CA THR A 2 7.17 -20.16 -3.91
C THR A 2 6.38 -18.91 -4.30
N VAL A 3 6.50 -18.50 -5.56
CA VAL A 3 5.71 -17.42 -6.16
C VAL A 3 4.79 -18.05 -7.20
N GLN A 4 3.51 -17.69 -7.18
CA GLN A 4 2.52 -18.14 -8.16
C GLN A 4 1.95 -16.93 -8.91
N VAL A 5 1.76 -17.10 -10.22
CA VAL A 5 1.11 -16.13 -11.10
C VAL A 5 -0.04 -16.83 -11.80
N ILE A 6 -1.20 -16.17 -11.85
CA ILE A 6 -2.42 -16.66 -12.51
C ILE A 6 -2.84 -15.58 -13.50
N ASP A 7 -2.92 -15.94 -14.80
CA ASP A 7 -3.38 -15.04 -15.85
C ASP A 7 -4.91 -15.17 -16.04
N PRO A 8 -5.70 -14.13 -15.71
CA PRO A 8 -7.16 -14.15 -15.90
C PRO A 8 -7.60 -14.36 -17.35
N ALA A 9 -6.75 -14.02 -18.33
CA ALA A 9 -7.05 -14.20 -19.76
C ALA A 9 -7.19 -15.67 -20.14
N CYS A 10 -6.52 -16.58 -19.42
CA CYS A 10 -6.66 -18.03 -19.59
C CYS A 10 -7.94 -18.61 -18.96
N PHE A 11 -8.80 -17.79 -18.37
CA PHE A 11 -10.07 -18.18 -17.75
C PHE A 11 -11.25 -17.42 -18.39
N GLY A 12 -12.05 -16.70 -17.59
CA GLY A 12 -13.18 -15.90 -18.06
C GLY A 12 -12.79 -14.60 -18.78
N GLY A 13 -11.49 -14.33 -18.98
CA GLY A 13 -10.98 -13.11 -19.59
C GLY A 13 -10.75 -11.99 -18.58
N THR A 14 -9.75 -11.14 -18.88
CA THR A 14 -9.35 -10.02 -18.02
C THR A 14 -10.48 -9.02 -17.75
N GLU A 15 -11.29 -8.71 -18.76
CA GLU A 15 -12.41 -7.77 -18.60
C GLU A 15 -13.50 -8.30 -17.68
N ALA A 16 -13.90 -9.58 -17.84
CA ALA A 16 -14.89 -10.20 -16.98
C ALA A 16 -14.38 -10.30 -15.54
N PHE A 17 -13.09 -10.64 -15.36
CA PHE A 17 -12.44 -10.66 -14.06
C PHE A 17 -12.45 -9.27 -13.40
N ALA A 18 -12.07 -8.21 -14.14
CA ALA A 18 -12.06 -6.84 -13.64
C ALA A 18 -13.47 -6.37 -13.25
N ARG A 19 -14.48 -6.68 -14.08
CA ARG A 19 -15.89 -6.38 -13.78
C ARG A 19 -16.37 -7.06 -12.50
N GLN A 20 -16.12 -8.37 -12.36
CA GLN A 20 -16.61 -9.14 -11.21
C GLN A 20 -15.91 -8.74 -9.91
N THR A 21 -14.59 -8.54 -9.97
CA THR A 21 -13.82 -8.08 -8.80
C THR A 21 -14.17 -6.64 -8.43
N GLY A 22 -14.46 -5.78 -9.41
CA GLY A 22 -14.98 -4.43 -9.18
C GLY A 22 -16.34 -4.42 -8.48
N TRP A 23 -17.28 -5.26 -8.93
CA TRP A 23 -18.57 -5.44 -8.24
C TRP A 23 -18.38 -5.92 -6.79
N LEU A 24 -17.55 -6.96 -6.59
CA LEU A 24 -17.27 -7.49 -5.25
C LEU A 24 -16.66 -6.43 -4.32
N ALA A 25 -15.71 -5.64 -4.85
CA ALA A 25 -15.10 -4.53 -4.13
C ALA A 25 -16.14 -3.49 -3.67
N ASN A 26 -17.12 -3.17 -4.51
CA ASN A 26 -18.19 -2.24 -4.17
C ASN A 26 -19.14 -2.84 -3.12
N ALA A 27 -19.57 -4.09 -3.32
CA ALA A 27 -20.42 -4.79 -2.36
C ALA A 27 -19.80 -4.86 -0.96
N CYS A 28 -18.48 -5.06 -0.86
CA CYS A 28 -17.78 -4.98 0.43
C CYS A 28 -17.85 -3.58 1.05
N ARG A 29 -17.60 -2.51 0.28
CA ARG A 29 -17.58 -1.13 0.79
C ARG A 29 -18.95 -0.62 1.22
N GLU A 30 -20.00 -1.05 0.52
CA GLU A 30 -21.39 -0.67 0.78
C GLU A 30 -22.02 -1.43 1.95
N ASN A 31 -21.37 -2.52 2.41
CA ASN A 31 -21.86 -3.28 3.55
C ASN A 31 -21.78 -2.46 4.85
N PRO A 32 -22.88 -2.33 5.63
CA PRO A 32 -22.89 -1.58 6.87
C PRO A 32 -21.74 -1.98 7.81
N PRO A 33 -20.92 -1.04 8.27
CA PRO A 33 -19.81 -1.35 9.17
C PRO A 33 -20.35 -1.70 10.56
N ARG A 34 -19.52 -2.41 11.34
CA ARG A 34 -19.80 -2.65 12.76
C ARG A 34 -19.78 -1.33 13.55
N PRO A 35 -20.49 -1.22 14.68
CA PRO A 35 -20.44 -0.04 15.54
C PRO A 35 -18.99 0.37 15.87
N GLY A 36 -18.69 1.66 15.76
CA GLY A 36 -17.35 2.21 15.97
C GLY A 36 -16.39 2.10 14.78
N ILE A 37 -16.81 1.48 13.67
CA ILE A 37 -16.05 1.45 12.41
C ILE A 37 -16.70 2.38 11.40
N GLU A 38 -15.90 3.30 10.82
CA GLU A 38 -16.39 4.29 9.87
C GLU A 38 -16.85 3.66 8.54
N ARG A 39 -16.07 2.71 8.00
CA ARG A 39 -16.40 1.98 6.76
C ARG A 39 -15.65 0.66 6.65
N VAL A 40 -16.18 -0.24 5.82
CA VAL A 40 -15.44 -1.43 5.37
C VAL A 40 -14.32 -1.00 4.41
N ARG A 41 -13.13 -1.59 4.56
CA ARG A 41 -11.95 -1.36 3.71
C ARG A 41 -11.54 -2.64 3.00
N LEU A 42 -10.95 -2.51 1.83
CA LEU A 42 -10.35 -3.64 1.12
C LEU A 42 -8.91 -3.91 1.57
N PRO A 43 -8.42 -5.17 1.45
CA PRO A 43 -7.00 -5.47 1.60
C PRO A 43 -6.14 -4.55 0.71
N GLY A 44 -5.10 -3.96 1.30
CA GLY A 44 -4.19 -3.04 0.60
C GLY A 44 -4.63 -1.57 0.56
N GLU A 45 -5.91 -1.24 0.78
CA GLU A 45 -6.43 0.13 0.66
C GLU A 45 -5.70 1.13 1.58
N ASN A 46 -5.47 0.75 2.85
CA ASN A 46 -4.75 1.59 3.80
C ASN A 46 -3.27 1.80 3.41
N GLY A 47 -2.63 0.77 2.84
CA GLY A 47 -1.26 0.87 2.33
C GLY A 47 -1.17 1.81 1.13
N LEU A 48 -2.13 1.73 0.21
CA LEU A 48 -2.23 2.65 -0.93
C LEU A 48 -2.50 4.09 -0.48
N LYS A 49 -3.31 4.30 0.56
CA LYS A 49 -3.51 5.62 1.18
C LYS A 49 -2.18 6.16 1.71
N LYS A 50 -1.50 5.41 2.59
CA LYS A 50 -0.19 5.81 3.13
C LYS A 50 0.85 6.08 2.06
N LYS A 51 0.87 5.29 0.98
CA LYS A 51 1.75 5.53 -0.17
C LYS A 51 1.48 6.87 -0.82
N ARG A 52 0.22 7.23 -1.09
CA ARG A 52 -0.14 8.53 -1.66
C ARG A 52 0.28 9.67 -0.72
N ASP A 53 -0.01 9.53 0.56
CA ASP A 53 0.36 10.54 1.57
C ASP A 53 1.88 10.72 1.64
N ALA A 54 2.63 9.62 1.61
CA ALA A 54 4.10 9.64 1.64
C ALA A 54 4.74 10.20 0.37
N LEU A 55 4.12 9.99 -0.79
CA LEU A 55 4.57 10.59 -2.05
C LEU A 55 4.35 12.11 -2.05
N ALA A 56 3.29 12.58 -1.40
CA ALA A 56 2.96 14.00 -1.33
C ALA A 56 3.74 14.75 -0.23
N ASN A 57 3.93 14.13 0.93
CA ASN A 57 4.41 14.81 2.14
C ASN A 57 5.73 14.22 2.69
N GLY A 58 6.35 13.29 1.98
CA GLY A 58 7.48 12.53 2.50
C GLY A 58 7.08 11.40 3.47
N VAL A 59 8.04 10.54 3.79
CA VAL A 59 7.82 9.40 4.70
C VAL A 59 8.11 9.83 6.13
N GLU A 60 7.13 9.68 7.01
CA GLU A 60 7.36 9.84 8.45
C GLU A 60 8.25 8.71 8.96
N LEU A 61 9.39 9.08 9.56
CA LEU A 61 10.36 8.16 10.11
C LEU A 61 10.29 8.16 11.64
N TYR A 62 10.34 6.97 12.23
CA TYR A 62 10.54 6.86 13.67
C TYR A 62 11.86 7.55 14.08
N PRO A 63 11.92 8.32 15.18
CA PRO A 63 13.06 9.19 15.50
C PRO A 63 14.45 8.52 15.45
N GLY A 64 14.55 7.24 15.82
CA GLY A 64 15.82 6.50 15.80
C GLY A 64 16.32 6.05 14.42
N ILE A 65 15.52 6.16 13.35
CA ILE A 65 15.88 5.68 12.01
C ILE A 65 16.96 6.58 11.40
N MET A 66 16.79 7.90 11.45
CA MET A 66 17.74 8.84 10.84
C MET A 66 19.14 8.76 11.47
N THR A 67 19.23 8.55 12.78
CA THR A 67 20.52 8.35 13.47
C THR A 67 21.28 7.13 12.91
N LYS A 68 20.58 6.01 12.68
CA LYS A 68 21.19 4.81 12.12
C LYS A 68 21.59 5.03 10.66
N LEU A 69 20.73 5.66 9.86
CA LEU A 69 21.01 5.97 8.46
C LEU A 69 22.21 6.90 8.32
N ALA A 70 22.33 7.92 9.17
CA ALA A 70 23.46 8.84 9.17
C ALA A 70 24.79 8.13 9.44
N GLY A 71 24.82 7.18 10.39
CA GLY A 71 26.01 6.38 10.67
C GLY A 71 26.44 5.52 9.47
N VAL A 72 25.48 4.88 8.78
CA VAL A 72 25.75 4.11 7.56
C VAL A 72 26.19 5.02 6.41
N ALA A 73 25.54 6.16 6.23
CA ALA A 73 25.86 7.12 5.19
C ALA A 73 27.31 7.66 5.35
N ALA A 74 27.71 8.02 6.56
CA ALA A 74 29.07 8.44 6.86
C ALA A 74 30.11 7.35 6.56
N LYS A 75 29.83 6.09 6.94
CA LYS A 75 30.72 4.94 6.67
C LYS A 75 30.98 4.75 5.17
N HIS A 76 30.00 5.06 4.33
CA HIS A 76 30.06 4.86 2.88
C HIS A 76 30.26 6.16 2.08
N GLY A 77 30.47 7.30 2.74
CA GLY A 77 30.64 8.60 2.08
C GLY A 77 29.42 9.08 1.30
N VAL A 78 28.21 8.65 1.70
CA VAL A 78 26.94 9.03 1.07
C VAL A 78 26.32 10.23 1.78
N THR A 79 25.75 11.18 1.04
CA THR A 79 25.04 12.34 1.61
C THR A 79 23.74 11.90 2.30
N VAL A 80 23.51 12.41 3.51
CA VAL A 80 22.29 12.13 4.28
C VAL A 80 21.09 12.84 3.63
N PRO A 81 19.95 12.15 3.44
CA PRO A 81 18.76 12.78 2.88
C PRO A 81 18.20 13.86 3.80
N GLN A 82 17.65 14.92 3.20
CA GLN A 82 16.95 15.98 3.92
C GLN A 82 15.45 15.69 3.94
N ALA A 83 14.75 16.20 4.97
CA ALA A 83 13.29 16.19 4.99
C ALA A 83 12.74 17.04 3.83
N ILE A 84 11.61 16.62 3.29
CA ILE A 84 10.85 17.36 2.27
C ILE A 84 9.77 18.17 2.99
#